data_AF-A0A1G6C351-F1
#
_entry.id   AF-A0A1G6C351-F1
#
_cell.length_a   1.000
_cell.length_b   1.000
_cell.length_c   1.000
_cell.angle_alpha   90.00
_cell.angle_beta   90.00
_cell.angle_gamma   90.00
#
_symmetry.space_group_name_H-M   'P 1'
#
loop_
_entity.id
_entity.type
_entity.pdbx_description
1 polymer ?
#
loop_
_entity_poly.entity_id
_entity_poly.type
_entity_poly.pdbx_seq_one_letter_code
_entity_poly.pdbx_strand_id
1 'polypeptide(L)'
;MIDVNISMVIQLINFFIVLAVLNAVLYRPIRAVIKKRGQRMAAQLSDVENFTAQAREKIKSYEDALTAARQNGVDIRARLKDEGFQEEAVLLENANSAAAQHLKAARNDAASQVRASQKALTSRVEDYAQKVTKKVVGWAV
;
A
#
# COMPACT_ATOMS: atom_id res chain seq x y z
N MET A 1 -54.21 60.12 -62.93
CA MET A 1 -55.03 60.18 -61.69
C MET A 1 -54.83 58.86 -60.98
N ILE A 2 -54.48 58.88 -59.69
CA ILE A 2 -54.39 57.67 -58.88
C ILE A 2 -55.83 57.32 -58.51
N ASP A 3 -56.47 56.46 -59.29
CA ASP A 3 -57.75 55.90 -58.89
C ASP A 3 -57.48 54.84 -57.83
N VAL A 4 -57.81 55.18 -56.58
CA VAL A 4 -57.83 54.24 -55.46
C VAL A 4 -58.99 53.28 -55.68
N ASN A 5 -58.75 52.26 -56.50
CA ASN A 5 -59.70 51.21 -56.81
C ASN A 5 -59.56 50.03 -55.84
N ILE A 6 -60.61 49.22 -55.74
CA ILE A 6 -60.64 47.94 -54.98
C ILE A 6 -59.45 47.03 -55.34
N SER A 7 -58.91 47.12 -56.56
CA SER A 7 -57.71 46.41 -56.99
C SER A 7 -56.47 46.73 -56.13
N MET A 8 -56.31 47.97 -55.66
CA MET A 8 -55.18 48.37 -54.80
C MET A 8 -55.28 47.71 -53.42
N VAL A 9 -56.50 47.58 -52.88
CA VAL A 9 -56.75 46.87 -51.62
C VAL A 9 -56.48 45.37 -51.77
N ILE A 10 -56.91 44.78 -52.88
CA ILE A 10 -56.63 43.36 -53.19
C ILE A 10 -55.12 43.12 -53.34
N GLN A 11 -54.39 44.01 -53.99
CA GLN A 11 -52.94 43.91 -54.15
C GLN A 11 -52.19 44.08 -52.83
N LEU A 12 -52.66 44.96 -51.94
CA LEU A 12 -52.12 45.12 -50.59
C LEU A 12 -52.32 43.84 -49.76
N ILE A 13 -53.52 43.25 -49.81
CA ILE A 13 -53.81 41.96 -49.15
C ILE A 13 -52.88 40.86 -49.70
N ASN A 14 -52.69 40.80 -51.02
CA ASN A 14 -51.76 39.83 -51.65
C ASN A 14 -50.33 40.01 -51.14
N PHE A 15 -49.85 41.25 -51.03
CA PHE A 15 -48.53 41.56 -50.47
C PHE A 15 -48.39 41.07 -49.02
N PHE A 16 -49.39 41.32 -48.17
CA PHE A 16 -49.37 40.82 -46.79
C PHE A 16 -49.44 39.29 -46.71
N ILE A 17 -50.18 38.63 -47.59
CA ILE A 17 -50.21 37.17 -47.68
C ILE A 17 -48.82 36.63 -48.04
N VAL A 18 -48.17 37.18 -49.06
CA VAL A 18 -46.82 36.77 -49.47
C VAL A 18 -45.80 37.04 -48.35
N LEU A 19 -45.91 38.19 -47.67
CA LEU A 19 -45.07 38.52 -46.51
C LEU A 19 -45.25 37.51 -45.37
N ALA A 20 -46.49 37.12 -45.07
CA ALA A 20 -46.81 36.12 -44.04
C ALA A 20 -46.26 34.74 -44.40
N VAL A 21 -46.42 34.32 -45.66
CA VAL A 21 -45.86 33.06 -46.17
C VAL A 21 -44.34 33.08 -46.11
N LEU A 22 -43.69 34.17 -46.53
CA LEU A 22 -42.24 34.32 -46.49
C LEU A 22 -41.69 34.31 -45.05
N ASN A 23 -42.40 34.94 -44.11
CA ASN A 23 -42.06 34.90 -42.69
C ASN A 23 -42.13 33.46 -42.13
N ALA A 24 -43.15 32.70 -42.50
CA ALA A 24 -43.31 31.31 -42.08
C ALA A 24 -42.28 30.37 -42.71
N VAL A 25 -42.01 30.51 -44.01
CA VAL A 25 -41.18 29.59 -44.79
C VAL A 25 -39.68 29.92 -44.70
N LEU A 26 -39.29 31.18 -44.53
CA LEU A 26 -37.89 31.60 -44.62
C LEU A 26 -37.34 32.15 -43.31
N TYR A 27 -37.97 33.16 -42.74
CA TYR A 27 -37.42 33.87 -41.57
C TYR A 27 -37.41 32.98 -40.31
N ARG A 28 -38.49 32.25 -40.05
CA ARG A 28 -38.57 31.30 -38.93
C ARG A 28 -37.51 30.17 -39.00
N PRO A 29 -37.40 29.39 -40.09
CA PRO A 29 -36.43 28.30 -40.14
C PRO A 29 -34.98 28.80 -40.17
N ILE A 30 -34.67 29.91 -40.85
CA ILE A 30 -33.29 30.46 -40.85
C ILE A 30 -32.86 30.81 -39.43
N ARG A 31 -33.72 31.50 -38.65
CA ARG A 31 -33.42 31.84 -37.26
C ARG A 31 -33.25 30.59 -36.39
N ALA A 32 -34.07 29.56 -36.62
CA ALA A 32 -33.96 28.28 -35.90
C ALA A 32 -32.63 27.58 -36.20
N VAL A 33 -32.17 27.56 -37.46
CA VAL A 33 -30.88 26.96 -37.85
C VAL A 33 -29.70 27.69 -37.21
N ILE A 34 -29.72 29.03 -37.21
CA ILE A 34 -28.67 29.83 -36.57
C ILE A 34 -28.61 29.54 -35.06
N LYS A 35 -29.77 29.53 -34.39
CA LYS A 35 -29.85 29.20 -32.95
C LYS A 35 -29.35 27.78 -32.67
N LYS A 36 -29.73 26.81 -33.50
CA LYS A 36 -29.31 25.41 -33.38
C LYS A 36 -27.79 25.24 -33.56
N ARG A 37 -27.18 25.99 -34.48
CA ARG A 37 -25.72 26.01 -34.65
C ARG A 37 -25.03 26.59 -33.41
N GLY A 38 -25.48 27.75 -32.92
CA GLY A 38 -24.93 28.36 -31.71
C GLY A 38 -25.04 27.46 -30.48
N GLN A 39 -26.20 26.83 -30.28
CA GLN A 39 -26.43 25.88 -29.17
C GLN A 39 -25.53 24.65 -29.27
N ARG A 40 -25.35 24.07 -30.47
CA ARG A 40 -24.44 22.93 -30.66
C ARG A 40 -23.00 23.30 -30.36
N MET A 41 -22.52 24.45 -30.82
CA MET A 41 -21.16 24.91 -30.53
C MET A 41 -20.95 25.17 -29.05
N ALA A 42 -21.91 25.82 -28.38
CA ALA A 42 -21.84 26.06 -26.94
C ALA A 42 -21.85 24.75 -26.13
N ALA A 43 -22.71 23.80 -26.51
CA ALA A 43 -22.75 22.47 -25.86
C ALA A 43 -21.43 21.73 -26.06
N GLN A 44 -20.90 21.68 -27.28
CA GLN A 44 -19.61 21.04 -27.56
C GLN A 44 -18.46 21.69 -26.78
N LEU A 45 -18.45 23.01 -26.65
CA LEU A 45 -17.43 23.70 -25.86
C LEU A 45 -17.54 23.33 -24.37
N SER A 46 -18.75 23.33 -23.82
CA SER A 46 -18.99 22.93 -22.43
C SER A 46 -18.62 21.48 -22.18
N ASP A 47 -18.91 20.57 -23.11
CA ASP A 47 -18.54 19.16 -23.01
C ASP A 47 -17.01 18.98 -23.01
N VAL A 48 -16.29 19.72 -23.85
CA VAL A 48 -14.82 19.71 -23.90
C VAL A 48 -14.21 20.26 -22.61
N GLU A 49 -14.75 21.36 -22.08
CA GLU A 49 -14.31 21.94 -20.81
C GLU A 49 -14.53 20.97 -19.65
N ASN A 50 -15.73 20.36 -19.56
CA ASN A 50 -16.05 19.36 -18.55
C ASN A 50 -15.17 18.12 -18.67
N PHE A 51 -14.94 17.63 -19.88
CA PHE A 51 -14.06 16.48 -20.12
C PHE A 51 -12.62 16.79 -19.68
N THR A 52 -12.12 17.98 -20.01
CA THR A 52 -10.78 18.42 -19.63
C THR A 52 -10.65 18.59 -18.11
N ALA A 53 -11.68 19.14 -17.45
CA ALA A 53 -11.73 19.27 -16.00
C ALA A 53 -11.71 17.89 -15.31
N GLN A 54 -12.57 16.97 -15.75
CA GLN A 54 -12.62 15.60 -15.22
C GLN A 54 -11.31 14.85 -15.48
N ALA A 55 -10.69 15.01 -16.65
CA ALA A 55 -9.40 14.41 -16.96
C ALA A 55 -8.30 14.90 -16.01
N ARG A 56 -8.23 16.21 -15.77
CA ARG A 56 -7.28 16.80 -14.81
C ARG A 56 -7.52 16.32 -13.39
N GLU A 57 -8.78 16.24 -12.95
CA GLU A 57 -9.14 15.72 -11.64
C GLU A 57 -8.73 14.26 -11.49
N LYS A 58 -9.00 13.42 -12.50
CA LYS A 58 -8.58 12.01 -12.49
C LYS A 58 -7.06 11.87 -12.42
N ILE A 59 -6.32 12.63 -13.22
CA ILE A 59 -4.85 12.61 -13.18
C ILE A 59 -4.34 12.99 -11.79
N LYS A 60 -4.88 14.08 -11.21
CA LYS A 60 -4.51 14.51 -9.86
C LYS A 60 -4.81 13.43 -8.82
N SER A 61 -6.01 12.85 -8.85
CA SER A 61 -6.39 11.78 -7.91
C SER A 61 -5.50 10.54 -8.04
N TYR A 62 -5.04 10.23 -9.26
CA TYR A 62 -4.14 9.13 -9.53
C TYR A 62 -2.73 9.41 -8.99
N GLU A 63 -2.21 10.63 -9.18
CA GLU A 63 -0.92 11.07 -8.63
C GLU A 63 -0.94 11.08 -7.09
N ASP A 64 -2.02 11.56 -6.50
CA ASP A 64 -2.22 11.55 -5.04
C ASP A 64 -2.28 10.11 -4.50
N ALA A 65 -3.05 9.22 -5.15
CA ALA A 65 -3.13 7.81 -4.77
C ALA A 65 -1.79 7.09 -4.93
N LEU A 66 -1.04 7.37 -5.99
CA LEU A 66 0.29 6.80 -6.22
C LEU A 66 1.28 7.26 -5.14
N THR A 67 1.23 8.53 -4.76
CA THR A 67 2.08 9.10 -3.71
C THR A 67 1.74 8.48 -2.35
N ALA A 68 0.45 8.37 -2.02
CA ALA A 68 -0.01 7.70 -0.80
C ALA A 68 0.40 6.22 -0.77
N ALA A 69 0.26 5.50 -1.89
CA ALA A 69 0.68 4.10 -1.98
C ALA A 69 2.20 3.93 -1.78
N ARG A 70 3.02 4.84 -2.33
CA ARG A 70 4.47 4.84 -2.10
C ARG A 70 4.81 5.10 -0.64
N GLN A 71 4.18 6.09 -0.02
CA GLN A 71 4.41 6.39 1.41
C GLN A 71 4.03 5.20 2.28
N ASN A 72 2.84 4.63 2.08
CA ASN A 72 2.40 3.43 2.80
C ASN A 72 3.36 2.25 2.58
N GLY A 73 3.90 2.08 1.38
CA GLY A 73 4.89 1.04 1.07
C GLY A 73 6.21 1.23 1.83
N VAL A 74 6.68 2.47 1.96
CA VAL A 74 7.87 2.82 2.76
C VAL A 74 7.60 2.56 4.24
N ASP A 75 6.45 3.01 4.76
CA ASP A 75 6.08 2.85 6.16
C ASP A 75 5.92 1.36 6.53
N ILE A 76 5.30 0.55 5.67
CA ILE A 76 5.20 -0.91 5.86
C ILE A 76 6.58 -1.55 5.88
N ARG A 77 7.48 -1.17 4.95
CA ARG A 77 8.85 -1.70 4.93
C ARG A 77 9.63 -1.31 6.18
N ALA A 78 9.49 -0.07 6.66
CA ALA A 78 10.12 0.39 7.89
C ALA A 78 9.59 -0.41 9.09
N ARG A 79 8.26 -0.55 9.21
CA ARG A 79 7.63 -1.32 10.30
C ARG A 79 8.08 -2.78 10.30
N LEU A 80 8.06 -3.46 9.16
CA LEU A 80 8.51 -4.85 9.05
C LEU A 80 9.99 -5.02 9.42
N LYS A 81 10.82 -4.03 9.08
CA LYS A 81 12.24 -4.03 9.45
C LYS A 81 12.41 -3.89 10.98
N ASP A 82 11.67 -2.98 11.60
CA ASP A 82 11.71 -2.76 13.04
C ASP A 82 11.13 -3.97 13.82
N GLU A 83 10.03 -4.55 13.35
CA GLU A 83 9.48 -5.81 13.86
C GLU A 83 10.52 -6.94 13.76
N GLY A 84 11.19 -7.08 12.61
CA GLY A 84 12.26 -8.05 12.42
C GLY A 84 13.44 -7.87 13.37
N PHE A 85 13.88 -6.63 13.61
CA PHE A 85 14.95 -6.36 14.59
C PHE A 85 14.52 -6.67 16.03
N GLN A 86 13.27 -6.40 16.39
CA GLN A 86 12.76 -6.74 17.72
C GLN A 86 12.69 -8.26 17.91
N GLU A 87 12.20 -9.00 16.92
CA GLU A 87 12.18 -10.46 16.97
C GLU A 87 13.60 -11.06 17.03
N GLU A 88 14.53 -10.53 16.24
CA GLU A 88 15.94 -10.94 16.27
C GLU A 88 16.56 -10.71 17.65
N ALA A 89 16.32 -9.55 18.26
CA ALA A 89 16.81 -9.23 19.59
C ALA A 89 16.25 -10.18 20.66
N VAL A 90 14.94 -10.49 20.60
CA VAL A 90 14.29 -11.44 21.50
C VAL A 90 14.85 -12.85 21.31
N LEU A 91 15.03 -13.29 20.07
CA LEU A 91 15.58 -14.61 19.76
C LEU A 91 17.03 -14.75 20.26
N LEU A 92 17.85 -13.72 20.05
CA LEU A 92 19.24 -13.69 20.49
C LEU A 92 19.34 -13.70 22.02
N GLU A 93 18.50 -12.94 22.71
CA GLU A 93 18.46 -12.94 24.18
C GLU A 93 18.03 -14.31 24.73
N ASN A 94 17.02 -14.93 24.14
CA ASN A 94 16.60 -16.28 24.51
C ASN A 94 17.70 -17.32 24.27
N ALA A 95 18.41 -17.24 23.14
CA ALA A 95 19.53 -18.12 22.84
C ALA A 95 20.69 -17.92 23.82
N ASN A 96 21.03 -16.68 24.16
CA ASN A 96 22.06 -16.36 25.15
C ASN A 96 21.69 -16.88 26.55
N SER A 97 20.44 -16.69 26.97
CA SER A 97 19.93 -17.21 28.25
C SER A 97 19.97 -18.73 28.31
N ALA A 98 19.53 -19.41 27.25
CA ALA A 98 19.62 -20.87 27.14
C ALA A 98 21.08 -21.35 27.18
N ALA A 99 21.98 -20.71 26.42
CA ALA A 99 23.41 -21.04 26.44
C ALA A 99 24.03 -20.85 27.84
N ALA A 100 23.67 -19.77 28.55
CA ALA A 100 24.13 -19.53 29.91
C ALA A 100 23.61 -20.59 30.90
N GLN A 101 22.36 -21.02 30.76
CA GLN A 101 21.79 -22.12 31.55
C GLN A 101 22.50 -23.45 31.27
N HIS A 102 22.73 -23.79 30.00
CA HIS A 102 23.48 -24.99 29.62
C HIS A 102 24.91 -24.97 30.17
N LEU A 103 25.61 -23.83 30.09
CA LEU A 103 26.96 -23.70 30.64
C LEU A 103 26.97 -23.87 32.16
N LYS A 104 25.97 -23.31 32.86
CA LYS A 104 25.83 -23.46 34.31
C LYS A 104 25.56 -24.92 34.70
N ALA A 105 24.67 -25.61 33.98
CA ALA A 105 24.40 -27.03 34.18
C ALA A 105 25.65 -27.88 33.95
N ALA A 106 26.35 -27.69 32.82
CA ALA A 106 27.57 -28.41 32.50
C ALA A 106 28.68 -28.20 33.55
N ARG A 107 28.82 -26.98 34.10
CA ARG A 107 29.76 -26.70 35.19
C ARG A 107 29.38 -27.43 36.49
N ASN A 108 28.10 -27.48 36.83
CA ASN A 108 27.63 -28.20 38.01
C ASN A 108 27.84 -29.71 37.86
N ASP A 109 27.57 -30.26 36.67
CA ASP A 109 27.80 -31.68 36.38
C ASP A 109 29.29 -32.03 36.41
N ALA A 110 30.14 -31.20 35.82
CA ALA A 110 31.59 -31.37 35.92
C ALA A 110 32.07 -31.35 37.38
N ALA A 111 31.58 -30.40 38.20
CA ALA A 111 31.92 -30.33 39.61
C ALA A 111 31.44 -31.56 40.40
N SER A 112 30.26 -32.09 40.08
CA SER A 112 29.73 -33.31 40.71
C SER A 112 30.54 -34.55 40.32
N GLN A 113 30.92 -34.69 39.04
CA GLN A 113 31.76 -35.76 38.54
C GLN A 113 33.16 -35.74 39.16
N VAL A 114 33.76 -34.55 39.33
CA VAL A 114 35.05 -34.39 40.01
C VAL A 114 34.93 -34.88 41.46
N ARG A 115 33.90 -34.44 42.20
CA ARG A 115 33.68 -34.90 43.60
C ARG A 115 33.45 -36.41 43.68
N ALA A 116 32.68 -36.98 42.75
CA ALA A 116 32.42 -38.42 42.70
C ALA A 116 33.71 -39.21 42.42
N SER A 117 34.50 -38.76 41.44
CA SER A 117 35.80 -39.36 41.11
C SER A 117 36.78 -39.27 42.27
N GLN A 118 36.81 -38.13 42.98
CA GLN A 118 37.67 -37.94 44.15
C GLN A 118 37.31 -38.92 45.28
N LYS A 119 36.01 -39.06 45.60
CA LYS A 119 35.53 -40.06 46.58
C LYS A 119 35.87 -41.49 46.16
N ALA A 120 35.67 -41.84 44.89
CA ALA A 120 36.01 -43.16 44.37
C ALA A 120 37.52 -43.44 44.45
N LEU A 121 38.35 -42.43 44.19
CA LEU A 121 39.81 -42.54 44.32
C LEU A 121 40.20 -42.76 45.79
N THR A 122 39.67 -41.98 46.73
CA THR A 122 39.94 -42.14 48.17
C THR A 122 39.55 -43.53 48.68
N SER A 123 38.43 -44.09 48.25
CA SER A 123 38.05 -45.46 48.60
C SER A 123 39.04 -46.50 48.04
N ARG A 124 39.61 -46.26 46.85
CA ARG A 124 40.67 -47.11 46.29
C ARG A 124 42.03 -46.92 46.95
N VAL A 125 42.29 -45.79 47.63
CA VAL A 125 43.57 -45.55 48.33
C VAL A 125 43.82 -46.60 49.41
N GLU A 126 42.80 -47.05 50.14
CA GLU A 126 42.94 -48.15 51.11
C GLU A 126 43.34 -49.46 50.44
N ASP A 127 42.75 -49.78 49.29
CA ASP A 127 43.05 -50.99 48.54
C ASP A 127 44.47 -50.93 47.90
N TYR A 128 44.90 -49.76 47.45
CA TYR A 128 46.28 -49.52 47.02
C TYR A 128 47.27 -49.58 48.19
N ALA A 129 46.94 -49.01 49.35
CA ALA A 129 47.77 -49.05 50.55
C ALA A 129 47.99 -50.50 51.01
N GLN A 130 46.93 -51.33 51.07
CA GLN A 130 47.06 -52.76 51.38
C GLN A 130 47.94 -53.51 50.37
N LYS A 131 47.83 -53.21 49.07
CA LYS A 131 48.69 -53.82 48.03
C LYS A 131 50.15 -53.42 48.18
N VAL A 132 50.44 -52.17 48.53
CA VAL A 132 51.80 -51.70 48.82
C VAL A 132 52.34 -52.35 50.08
N THR A 133 51.57 -52.39 51.17
CA THR A 133 51.98 -53.07 52.42
C THR A 133 52.24 -54.55 52.20
N LYS A 134 51.40 -55.28 51.45
CA LYS A 134 51.68 -56.68 51.09
C LYS A 134 52.99 -56.84 50.31
N LYS A 135 53.32 -55.90 49.41
CA LYS A 135 54.55 -56.00 48.60
C LYS A 135 55.82 -55.62 49.37
N VAL A 136 55.73 -54.70 50.32
CA VAL A 136 56.86 -54.28 51.17
C VAL A 136 57.10 -55.26 52.32
N VAL A 137 56.04 -55.75 52.97
CA VAL A 137 56.17 -56.71 54.09
C VAL A 137 56.51 -58.12 53.59
N GLY A 138 56.13 -58.47 52.36
CA GLY A 138 56.56 -59.72 51.71
C GLY A 138 58.03 -59.76 51.28
N TRP A 139 58.77 -58.66 51.45
CA TRP A 139 60.23 -58.61 51.30
C TRP A 139 60.97 -58.61 52.65
N ALA A 140 60.24 -58.60 53.77
CA ALA A 140 60.78 -58.51 55.13
C ALA A 140 60.74 -59.84 55.91
N VAL A 141 60.49 -60.96 55.22
CA VAL A 141 60.68 -62.34 55.68
C VAL A 141 61.44 -63.08 54.59
#